data_AF-A0A1B6FFS1-F1
#
_entry.id   AF-A0A1B6FFS1-F1
#
_cell.length_a   1.000
_cell.length_b   1.000
_cell.length_c   1.000
_cell.angle_alpha   90.00
_cell.angle_beta   90.00
_cell.angle_gamma   90.00
#
_symmetry.space_group_name_H-M   'P 1'
#
loop_
_entity.id
_entity.type
_entity.pdbx_description
1 polymer ?
#
loop_
_entity_poly.entity_id
_entity_poly.type
_entity_poly.pdbx_seq_one_letter_code
_entity_poly.pdbx_strand_id
1 'polypeptide(L)'
;PQLVDFLNQMQRDPRLNEILHPYANPARSKDLISQYEPNKYNAVRAQLSLDGFLRYLMSEDNPIMATSKIDLADDMDQPLAHYFINSSHNTYLTGHQLTGKSSVEIYRQCLLAGCRCVELDFWNGRTEEP
;
A
#
# COMPACT_ATOMS: atom_id res chain seq x y z
N PRO A 1 6.02 27.05 13.77
CA PRO A 1 4.55 27.20 13.70
C PRO A 1 3.90 25.90 14.14
N GLN A 2 2.80 25.94 14.91
CA GLN A 2 2.23 24.73 15.54
C GLN A 2 2.04 23.54 14.58
N LEU A 3 1.59 23.80 13.35
CA LEU A 3 1.42 22.75 12.33
C LEU A 3 2.76 22.17 11.84
N VAL A 4 3.79 23.01 11.65
CA VAL A 4 5.14 22.53 11.29
C VAL A 4 5.69 21.60 12.36
N ASP A 5 5.52 21.98 13.62
CA ASP A 5 6.01 21.20 14.75
C ASP A 5 5.26 19.86 14.85
N PHE A 6 3.94 19.88 14.68
CA PHE A 6 3.11 18.68 14.59
C PHE A 6 3.55 17.73 13.45
N LEU A 7 3.75 18.25 12.23
CA LEU A 7 4.16 17.44 11.09
C LEU A 7 5.51 16.76 11.34
N ASN A 8 6.47 17.50 11.90
CA ASN A 8 7.85 17.03 12.06
C ASN A 8 8.07 16.17 13.31
N GLN A 9 7.29 16.38 14.37
CA GLN A 9 7.47 15.67 15.65
C GLN A 9 6.47 14.54 15.87
N MET A 10 5.27 14.62 15.30
CA MET A 10 4.18 13.68 15.57
C MET A 10 3.82 12.81 14.36
N GLN A 11 3.84 13.36 13.14
CA GLN A 11 3.47 12.61 11.93
C GLN A 11 4.65 11.96 11.24
N ARG A 12 5.85 12.54 11.36
CA ARG A 12 7.06 12.01 10.73
C ARG A 12 7.50 10.70 11.40
N ASP A 13 7.80 9.69 10.58
CA ASP A 13 8.54 8.51 11.04
C ASP A 13 9.99 8.91 11.39
N PRO A 14 10.42 8.76 12.66
CA PRO A 14 11.75 9.19 13.11
C PRO A 14 12.90 8.40 12.50
N ARG A 15 12.63 7.27 11.83
CA ARG A 15 13.64 6.44 11.15
C ARG A 15 14.02 6.98 9.78
N LEU A 16 13.25 7.91 9.22
CA LEU A 16 13.49 8.44 7.88
C LEU A 16 14.67 9.41 7.83
N ASN A 17 15.55 9.20 6.86
CA ASN A 17 16.69 10.08 6.61
C ASN A 17 16.24 11.50 6.23
N GLU A 18 16.85 12.51 6.84
CA GLU A 18 16.46 13.92 6.72
C GLU A 18 16.81 14.55 5.36
N ILE A 19 17.79 13.99 4.64
CA ILE A 19 18.19 14.48 3.32
C ILE A 19 17.25 13.91 2.25
N LEU A 20 16.96 12.61 2.32
CA LEU A 20 16.03 11.95 1.39
C LEU A 20 14.57 12.33 1.65
N HIS A 21 14.23 12.59 2.90
CA HIS A 21 12.90 13.02 3.32
C HIS A 21 13.02 14.31 4.15
N PRO A 22 13.08 15.50 3.51
CA PRO A 22 13.22 16.77 4.22
C PRO A 22 12.09 17.04 5.21
N TYR A 23 12.39 17.80 6.25
CA TYR A 23 11.38 18.29 7.20
C TYR A 23 10.39 19.22 6.52
N ALA A 24 9.14 19.20 7.00
CA ALA A 24 8.15 20.19 6.63
C ALA A 24 8.63 21.57 7.06
N ASN A 25 8.47 22.55 6.17
CA ASN A 25 8.85 23.93 6.41
C ASN A 25 7.61 24.84 6.47
N PRO A 26 7.75 26.12 6.84
CA PRO A 26 6.61 27.04 6.90
C PRO A 26 5.87 27.23 5.57
N ALA A 27 6.54 27.07 4.42
CA ALA A 27 5.88 27.14 3.12
C ALA A 27 4.92 25.95 2.94
N ARG A 28 5.41 24.72 3.17
CA ARG A 28 4.57 23.51 3.13
C ARG A 28 3.39 23.59 4.09
N SER A 29 3.60 24.11 5.30
CA SER A 29 2.52 24.33 6.25
C SER A 29 1.47 25.32 5.74
N LYS A 30 1.88 26.39 5.04
CA LYS A 30 0.93 27.35 4.45
C LYS A 30 0.15 26.72 3.29
N ASP A 31 0.80 25.90 2.47
CA ASP A 31 0.15 25.21 1.35
C ASP A 31 -0.96 24.28 1.86
N LEU A 32 -0.65 23.45 2.88
CA LEU A 32 -1.63 22.57 3.53
C LEU A 32 -2.79 23.36 4.14
N ILE A 33 -2.51 24.47 4.82
CA ILE A 33 -3.56 25.33 5.38
C ILE A 33 -4.43 25.91 4.25
N SER A 34 -3.83 26.41 3.18
CA SER A 34 -4.58 26.96 2.05
C SER A 34 -5.45 25.92 1.35
N GLN A 35 -5.02 24.66 1.35
CA GLN A 35 -5.72 23.55 0.71
C GLN A 35 -6.88 23.02 1.56
N TYR A 36 -6.66 22.89 2.87
CA TYR A 36 -7.60 22.20 3.75
C TYR A 36 -8.47 23.11 4.62
N GLU A 37 -8.08 24.36 4.86
CA GLU A 37 -8.88 25.30 5.65
C GLU A 37 -10.13 25.77 4.87
N PRO A 38 -11.34 25.46 5.34
CA PRO A 38 -12.57 25.88 4.64
C PRO A 38 -12.81 27.38 4.70
N ASN A 39 -12.40 28.05 5.78
CA ASN A 39 -12.62 29.48 5.95
C ASN A 39 -11.47 30.27 5.32
N LYS A 40 -11.74 30.94 4.19
CA LYS A 40 -10.75 31.76 3.46
C LYS A 40 -10.10 32.83 4.33
N TYR A 41 -10.81 33.40 5.30
CA TYR A 41 -10.23 34.39 6.20
C TYR A 41 -9.15 33.78 7.11
N ASN A 42 -9.39 32.58 7.64
CA ASN A 42 -8.39 31.85 8.42
C ASN A 42 -7.21 31.40 7.55
N ALA A 43 -7.49 30.93 6.33
CA ALA A 43 -6.48 30.49 5.38
C ALA A 43 -5.49 31.63 5.04
N VAL A 44 -6.00 32.83 4.76
CA VAL A 44 -5.16 34.03 4.49
C VAL A 44 -4.30 34.40 5.69
N ARG A 45 -4.76 34.11 6.91
CA ARG A 45 -4.02 34.33 8.16
C ARG A 45 -3.10 33.16 8.54
N ALA A 46 -2.98 32.14 7.69
CA ALA A 46 -2.26 30.90 7.97
C ALA A 46 -2.70 30.23 9.28
N GLN A 47 -4.00 30.22 9.53
CA GLN A 47 -4.63 29.54 10.67
C GLN A 47 -5.43 28.34 10.20
N LEU A 48 -5.32 27.23 10.94
CA LEU A 48 -6.06 26.01 10.68
C LEU A 48 -7.12 25.84 11.78
N SER A 49 -8.38 25.72 11.37
CA SER A 49 -9.49 25.40 12.25
C SER A 49 -9.54 23.91 12.58
N LEU A 50 -10.40 23.52 13.52
CA LEU A 50 -10.65 22.10 13.81
C LEU A 50 -11.14 21.34 12.57
N ASP A 51 -12.04 21.94 11.78
CA ASP A 51 -12.56 21.32 10.55
C ASP A 51 -11.45 21.20 9.49
N GLY A 52 -10.63 22.24 9.32
CA GLY A 52 -9.47 22.19 8.43
C GLY A 52 -8.45 21.12 8.82
N PHE A 53 -8.21 20.97 10.13
CA PHE A 53 -7.32 19.93 10.64
C PHE A 53 -7.89 18.52 10.45
N LEU A 54 -9.18 18.31 10.69
CA LEU A 54 -9.84 17.04 10.43
C LEU A 54 -9.78 16.66 8.94
N ARG A 55 -9.99 17.64 8.04
CA ARG A 55 -9.83 17.45 6.59
C ARG A 55 -8.42 17.02 6.23
N TYR A 56 -7.39 17.64 6.80
CA TYR A 56 -5.99 17.23 6.63
C TYR A 56 -5.78 15.78 7.08
N LEU A 57 -6.24 15.40 8.29
CA LEU A 57 -6.04 14.05 8.84
C LEU A 57 -6.66 12.95 7.98
N MET A 58 -7.75 13.23 7.28
CA MET A 58 -8.44 12.28 6.39
C MET A 58 -8.00 12.39 4.92
N SER A 59 -7.00 13.24 4.63
CA SER A 59 -6.57 13.52 3.26
C SER A 59 -5.42 12.62 2.79
N GLU A 60 -5.21 12.64 1.48
CA GLU A 60 -4.07 12.00 0.81
C GLU A 60 -2.70 12.62 1.20
N ASP A 61 -2.67 13.79 1.84
CA ASP A 61 -1.44 14.40 2.37
C ASP A 61 -1.05 13.82 3.75
N ASN A 62 -1.88 12.97 4.35
CA ASN A 62 -1.61 12.26 5.61
C ASN A 62 -1.83 10.73 5.50
N PRO A 63 -1.22 10.05 4.51
CA PRO A 63 -1.44 8.64 4.31
C PRO A 63 -0.75 7.82 5.41
N ILE A 64 -1.38 6.72 5.82
CA ILE A 64 -0.81 5.80 6.83
C ILE A 64 0.41 5.03 6.29
N MET A 65 0.47 4.80 4.98
CA MET A 65 1.58 4.13 4.31
C MET A 65 2.22 5.07 3.29
N ALA A 66 3.54 5.07 3.22
CA ALA A 66 4.27 5.79 2.19
C ALA A 66 3.99 5.18 0.81
N THR A 67 3.73 6.01 -0.19
CA THR A 67 3.42 5.57 -1.56
C THR A 67 4.52 4.68 -2.15
N SER A 68 5.78 4.97 -1.84
CA SER A 68 6.94 4.19 -2.29
C SER A 68 6.97 2.74 -1.78
N LYS A 69 6.13 2.38 -0.80
CA LYS A 69 5.97 1.00 -0.32
C LYS A 69 4.88 0.23 -1.05
N ILE A 70 4.05 0.92 -1.83
CA ILE A 70 2.97 0.35 -2.63
C ILE A 70 3.43 0.22 -4.09
N ASP A 71 4.30 1.12 -4.54
CA ASP A 71 4.92 1.06 -5.86
C ASP A 71 5.92 -0.10 -6.01
N LEU A 72 6.13 -0.56 -7.24
CA LEU A 72 7.20 -1.50 -7.59
C LEU A 72 8.55 -0.77 -7.56
N ALA A 73 9.11 -0.61 -6.36
CA ALA A 73 10.32 0.17 -6.12
C ALA A 73 11.53 -0.67 -5.67
N ASP A 74 11.33 -1.96 -5.40
CA ASP A 74 12.41 -2.87 -5.04
C ASP A 74 13.28 -3.20 -6.28
N ASP A 75 14.55 -3.54 -6.05
CA ASP A 75 15.46 -4.00 -7.09
C ASP A 75 14.98 -5.37 -7.63
N MET A 76 14.64 -5.43 -8.92
CA MET A 76 14.12 -6.63 -9.60
C MET A 76 15.15 -7.34 -10.48
N ASP A 77 16.43 -6.93 -10.42
CA ASP A 77 17.51 -7.49 -11.26
C ASP A 77 18.39 -8.52 -10.51
N GLN A 78 18.07 -8.84 -9.24
CA GLN A 78 18.78 -9.87 -8.47
C GLN A 78 18.40 -11.29 -8.93
N PRO A 79 19.19 -12.32 -8.58
CA PRO A 79 18.81 -13.71 -8.83
C PRO A 79 17.50 -14.10 -8.13
N LEU A 80 16.73 -15.02 -8.75
CA LEU A 80 15.40 -15.43 -8.26
C LEU A 80 15.37 -15.86 -6.78
N ALA A 81 16.43 -16.51 -6.30
CA ALA A 81 16.54 -17.00 -4.93
C ALA A 81 16.60 -15.90 -3.86
N HIS A 82 16.73 -14.64 -4.25
CA HIS A 82 16.78 -13.48 -3.33
C HIS A 82 15.40 -12.91 -3.02
N TYR A 83 14.34 -13.42 -3.66
CA TYR A 83 12.98 -12.90 -3.52
C TYR A 83 12.09 -13.88 -2.77
N PHE A 84 11.20 -13.33 -1.94
CA PHE A 84 10.03 -14.08 -1.49
C PHE A 84 9.00 -14.11 -2.62
N ILE A 85 8.54 -15.30 -2.98
CA ILE A 85 7.60 -15.53 -4.08
C ILE A 85 6.25 -15.94 -3.51
N ASN A 86 5.21 -15.16 -3.80
CA ASN A 86 3.84 -15.52 -3.46
C ASN A 86 3.44 -16.81 -4.20
N SER A 87 3.22 -17.88 -3.44
CA SER A 87 3.09 -19.24 -3.95
C SER A 87 1.83 -19.91 -3.41
N SER A 88 1.16 -20.70 -4.25
CA SER A 88 -0.05 -21.45 -3.93
C SER A 88 0.25 -22.94 -3.91
N HIS A 89 -0.33 -23.64 -2.93
CA HIS A 89 -0.26 -25.09 -2.79
C HIS A 89 -1.62 -25.71 -3.06
N ASN A 90 -1.66 -26.84 -3.77
CA ASN A 90 -2.86 -27.50 -4.27
C ASN A 90 -3.85 -26.51 -4.89
N THR A 91 -3.36 -25.67 -5.81
CA THR A 91 -4.08 -24.50 -6.32
C THR A 91 -5.47 -24.83 -6.87
N TYR A 92 -5.66 -26.03 -7.43
CA TYR A 92 -6.94 -26.50 -7.96
C TYR A 92 -8.04 -26.66 -6.89
N LEU A 93 -7.73 -26.84 -5.61
CA LEU A 93 -8.71 -27.09 -4.56
C LEU A 93 -9.37 -25.80 -4.07
N THR A 94 -10.70 -25.78 -4.03
CA THR A 94 -11.48 -24.62 -3.51
C THR A 94 -12.00 -24.84 -2.09
N GLY A 95 -11.54 -25.87 -1.38
CA GLY A 95 -12.10 -26.26 -0.09
C GLY A 95 -11.25 -27.31 0.63
N HIS A 96 -11.92 -28.24 1.32
CA HIS A 96 -11.25 -29.25 2.16
C HIS A 96 -10.30 -30.16 1.37
N GLN A 97 -9.16 -30.55 1.96
CA GLN A 97 -8.11 -31.33 1.27
C GLN A 97 -8.57 -32.71 0.78
N LEU A 98 -9.54 -33.34 1.46
CA LEU A 98 -10.01 -34.68 1.12
C LEU A 98 -11.36 -34.71 0.38
N THR A 99 -12.17 -33.67 0.55
CA THR A 99 -13.58 -33.67 0.11
C THR A 99 -13.96 -32.39 -0.64
N GLY A 100 -13.01 -31.48 -0.81
CA GLY A 100 -13.16 -30.26 -1.57
C GLY A 100 -13.26 -30.53 -3.06
N LYS A 101 -13.81 -29.55 -3.78
CA LYS A 101 -13.90 -29.59 -5.24
C LYS A 101 -12.64 -29.01 -5.86
N SER A 102 -12.26 -29.57 -6.99
CA SER A 102 -11.27 -28.97 -7.89
C SER A 102 -11.96 -27.97 -8.82
N SER A 103 -11.27 -26.88 -9.19
CA SER A 103 -11.78 -25.88 -10.13
C SER A 103 -10.68 -25.37 -11.05
N VAL A 104 -11.05 -24.98 -12.27
CA VAL A 104 -10.14 -24.25 -13.17
C VAL A 104 -10.16 -22.75 -12.83
N GLU A 105 -11.28 -22.22 -12.36
CA GLU A 105 -11.43 -20.78 -12.06
C GLU A 105 -10.50 -20.33 -10.93
N ILE A 106 -10.19 -21.21 -9.97
CA ILE A 106 -9.32 -20.86 -8.84
C ILE A 106 -7.89 -20.52 -9.28
N TYR A 107 -7.38 -21.14 -10.36
CA TYR A 107 -6.10 -20.73 -10.95
C TYR A 107 -6.13 -19.28 -11.42
N ARG A 108 -7.23 -18.85 -12.07
CA ARG A 108 -7.40 -17.46 -12.53
C ARG A 108 -7.41 -16.51 -11.33
N GLN A 109 -8.15 -16.85 -10.27
CA GLN A 109 -8.24 -16.04 -9.07
C GLN A 109 -6.91 -15.93 -8.32
N CYS A 110 -6.17 -17.03 -8.16
CA CYS A 110 -4.84 -17.01 -7.55
C CYS A 110 -3.86 -16.11 -8.33
N LEU A 111 -3.85 -16.20 -9.66
CA LEU A 111 -2.98 -15.37 -10.50
C LEU A 111 -3.37 -13.89 -10.46
N LEU A 112 -4.68 -13.57 -10.42
CA LEU A 112 -5.17 -12.18 -10.27
C LEU A 112 -4.83 -11.60 -8.90
N ALA A 113 -4.81 -12.41 -7.84
CA ALA A 113 -4.38 -12.00 -6.50
C ALA A 113 -2.85 -11.81 -6.39
N GLY A 114 -2.10 -11.97 -7.48
CA GLY A 114 -0.65 -11.77 -7.51
C GLY A 114 0.19 -13.01 -7.18
N CYS A 115 -0.42 -14.19 -7.07
CA CYS A 115 0.33 -15.45 -6.92
C CYS A 115 1.19 -15.70 -8.17
N ARG A 116 2.45 -16.10 -8.01
CA ARG A 116 3.43 -16.32 -9.09
C ARG A 116 3.89 -17.77 -9.22
N CYS A 117 3.51 -18.64 -8.29
CA CYS A 117 3.78 -20.08 -8.34
C CYS A 117 2.48 -20.85 -8.04
N VAL A 118 2.10 -21.75 -8.93
CA VAL A 118 0.87 -22.57 -8.81
C VAL A 118 1.22 -24.04 -8.93
N GLU A 119 0.44 -24.87 -8.25
CA GLU A 119 0.64 -26.32 -8.22
C GLU A 119 -0.38 -27.03 -9.11
N LEU A 120 0.08 -28.08 -9.79
CA LEU A 120 -0.72 -28.92 -10.67
C LEU A 120 -0.45 -30.39 -10.34
N ASP A 121 -1.45 -31.03 -9.75
CA ASP A 121 -1.42 -32.46 -9.43
C ASP A 121 -2.00 -33.25 -10.60
N PHE A 122 -1.12 -33.85 -11.40
CA PHE A 122 -1.51 -34.67 -12.54
C PHE A 122 -1.77 -36.11 -12.13
N TRP A 123 -2.85 -36.66 -12.68
CA TRP A 123 -3.24 -38.07 -12.53
C TRP A 123 -3.56 -38.62 -13.92
N ASN A 124 -3.64 -39.94 -14.08
CA ASN A 124 -4.07 -40.52 -15.35
C ASN A 124 -5.60 -40.48 -15.45
N GLY A 125 -6.11 -39.82 -16.49
CA GLY A 125 -7.51 -39.87 -16.88
C GLY A 125 -7.97 -41.27 -17.31
N ARG A 126 -9.30 -41.42 -17.43
CA ARG A 126 -9.92 -42.68 -17.92
C ARG A 126 -9.88 -42.83 -19.45
N THR A 127 -9.46 -41.78 -20.15
CA THR A 127 -9.41 -41.66 -21.62
C THR A 127 -8.03 -41.16 -22.03
N GLU A 128 -7.83 -40.80 -23.29
CA GLU A 128 -6.56 -40.28 -23.82
C GLU A 128 -6.22 -38.85 -23.37
N GLU A 129 -6.99 -38.28 -22.44
CA GLU A 129 -6.71 -36.99 -21.81
C GLU A 129 -6.17 -37.23 -20.39
N PRO A 130 -5.13 -36.49 -19.97
CA PRO A 130 -4.60 -36.55 -18.60
C PRO A 130 -5.67 -36.15 -17.57
#